data_AF-A0A496QJR7-F1
#
_entry.id   AF-A0A496QJR7-F1
#
_cell.length_a   1.000
_cell.length_b   1.000
_cell.length_c   1.000
_cell.angle_alpha   90.00
_cell.angle_beta   90.00
_cell.angle_gamma   90.00
#
_symmetry.space_group_name_H-M   'P 1'
#
loop_
_entity.id
_entity.type
_entity.pdbx_description
1 polymer ?
#
loop_
_entity_poly.entity_id
_entity_poly.type
_entity_poly.pdbx_seq_one_letter_code
_entity_poly.pdbx_strand_id
1 'polypeptide(L)' 'VTILNASNETAEVFGMVKTSLRQAGTPIPINDAWIASHALEVGAVVVTYDKHFAMVPGLRLWCNI' A
#
# COMPACT_ATOMS: atom_id res chain seq x y z
N VAL A 1 -2.64 -21.41 0.90
CA VAL A 1 -2.54 -20.02 1.41
C VAL A 1 -1.08 -19.71 1.63
N THR A 2 -0.61 -18.55 1.20
CA THR A 2 0.78 -18.10 1.38
C THR A 2 0.76 -16.82 2.19
N ILE A 3 1.65 -16.71 3.18
CA ILE A 3 1.82 -15.52 4.01
C ILE A 3 3.09 -14.81 3.53
N LEU A 4 2.99 -13.51 3.25
CA LEU A 4 4.13 -12.67 2.93
C LEU A 4 4.60 -11.98 4.21
N ASN A 5 5.88 -12.15 4.54
CA ASN A 5 6.50 -11.44 5.66
C ASN A 5 7.12 -10.14 5.13
N ALA A 6 7.06 -9.06 5.93
CA ALA A 6 7.77 -7.83 5.61
C ALA A 6 9.28 -8.07 5.54
N SER A 7 9.89 -7.60 4.45
CA SER A 7 11.33 -7.63 4.23
C SER A 7 11.91 -6.22 4.20
N ASN A 8 13.22 -6.11 3.96
CA ASN A 8 13.85 -4.81 3.75
C ASN A 8 13.31 -4.14 2.48
N GLU A 9 13.03 -4.91 1.43
CA GLU A 9 12.40 -4.44 0.20
C GLU A 9 11.01 -3.87 0.49
N THR A 10 10.19 -4.56 1.29
CA THR A 10 8.89 -4.02 1.74
C THR A 10 9.05 -2.70 2.48
N ALA A 11 10.07 -2.59 3.35
CA ALA A 11 10.34 -1.39 4.14
C ALA A 11 10.79 -0.19 3.29
N GLU A 12 11.55 -0.44 2.22
CA GLU A 12 11.92 0.58 1.23
C GLU A 12 10.69 1.12 0.49
N VAL A 13 9.83 0.21 0.01
CA VAL A 13 8.54 0.58 -0.62
C VAL A 13 7.67 1.38 0.35
N PHE A 14 7.61 0.97 1.61
CA PHE A 14 6.90 1.70 2.66
C PHE A 14 7.41 3.12 2.86
N GLY A 15 8.73 3.33 2.85
CA GLY A 15 9.33 4.66 2.90
C GLY A 15 8.87 5.54 1.75
N MET A 16 8.82 5.00 0.53
CA MET A 16 8.34 5.69 -0.67
C MET A 16 6.84 6.02 -0.59
N VAL A 17 6.01 5.06 -0.19
CA VAL A 17 4.56 5.23 -0.02
C VAL A 17 4.27 6.31 1.01
N LYS A 18 4.86 6.22 2.20
CA LYS A 18 4.65 7.19 3.29
C LYS A 18 5.09 8.60 2.89
N THR A 19 6.22 8.72 2.19
CA THR A 19 6.70 10.01 1.69
C THR A 19 5.75 10.61 0.66
N SER A 20 5.27 9.81 -0.29
CA SER A 20 4.34 10.24 -1.34
C SER A 20 3.02 10.72 -0.73
N LEU A 21 2.44 9.94 0.20
CA LEU A 21 1.20 10.30 0.90
C LEU A 21 1.36 11.58 1.73
N ARG A 22 2.53 11.76 2.38
CA ARG A 22 2.83 13.00 3.12
C ARG A 22 2.92 14.20 2.19
N GLN A 23 3.58 14.06 1.03
CA GLN A 23 3.70 15.13 0.04
C GLN A 23 2.34 15.49 -0.59
N ALA A 24 1.45 14.51 -0.77
CA ALA A 24 0.10 14.72 -1.28
C ALA A 24 -0.89 15.27 -0.23
N GLY A 25 -0.50 15.33 1.05
CA GLY A 25 -1.40 15.77 2.13
C GLY A 25 -2.48 14.75 2.49
N THR A 26 -2.30 13.47 2.13
CA THR A 26 -3.27 12.39 2.32
C THR A 26 -2.66 11.25 3.15
N PRO A 27 -2.25 11.49 4.42
CA PRO A 27 -1.76 10.41 5.26
C PRO A 27 -2.87 9.38 5.51
N ILE A 28 -2.50 8.10 5.49
CA ILE A 28 -3.38 6.97 5.82
C ILE A 28 -2.87 6.27 7.09
N PRO A 29 -3.68 5.42 7.74
CA PRO A 29 -3.24 4.61 8.87
C PRO A 29 -1.97 3.80 8.57
N ILE A 30 -1.13 3.60 9.58
CA ILE A 30 0.20 3.00 9.41
C ILE A 30 0.16 1.58 8.84
N ASN A 31 -0.87 0.80 9.21
CA ASN A 31 -1.04 -0.57 8.73
C ASN A 31 -1.50 -0.60 7.27
N ASP A 32 -2.33 0.34 6.84
CA ASP A 32 -2.77 0.45 5.45
C ASP A 32 -1.58 0.76 4.54
N ALA A 33 -0.67 1.62 4.99
CA ALA A 33 0.58 1.88 4.29
C ALA A 33 1.46 0.63 4.18
N TRP A 34 1.57 -0.20 5.22
CA TRP A 34 2.30 -1.48 5.15
C TRP A 34 1.64 -2.49 4.20
N ILE A 35 0.33 -2.64 4.25
CA ILE A 35 -0.43 -3.52 3.35
C ILE A 35 -0.25 -3.07 1.89
N ALA A 36 -0.37 -1.77 1.63
CA ALA A 36 -0.17 -1.21 0.30
C ALA A 36 1.27 -1.43 -0.21
N SER A 37 2.25 -1.33 0.68
CA SER A 37 3.66 -1.54 0.34
C SER A 37 3.94 -2.98 -0.07
N HIS A 38 3.39 -3.95 0.67
CA HIS A 38 3.44 -5.36 0.28
C HIS A 38 2.83 -5.59 -1.11
N ALA A 39 1.64 -5.03 -1.37
CA ALA A 39 0.97 -5.22 -2.63
C ALA A 39 1.69 -4.56 -3.82
N LEU A 40 2.32 -3.41 -3.59
CA LEU A 40 3.17 -2.74 -4.59
C LEU A 40 4.42 -3.57 -4.89
N GLU A 41 5.12 -4.05 -3.86
CA GLU A 41 6.36 -4.83 -3.99
C GLU A 41 6.16 -6.06 -4.88
N VAL A 42 5.13 -6.86 -4.61
CA VAL A 42 4.90 -8.12 -5.36
C VAL A 42 3.99 -7.94 -6.58
N GLY A 43 3.54 -6.72 -6.86
CA GLY A 43 2.62 -6.47 -7.95
C GLY A 43 1.24 -7.11 -7.78
N ALA A 44 0.74 -7.22 -6.55
CA ALA A 44 -0.60 -7.75 -6.26
C ALA A 44 -1.71 -6.71 -6.49
N VAL A 45 -2.96 -7.18 -6.41
CA VAL A 45 -4.17 -6.37 -6.33
C VAL A 45 -4.68 -6.42 -4.89
N VAL A 46 -4.97 -5.28 -4.28
CA VAL A 46 -5.60 -5.22 -2.96
C VAL A 46 -7.12 -5.33 -3.13
N VAL A 47 -7.71 -6.32 -2.46
CA VAL A 47 -9.16 -6.48 -2.33
C VAL A 47 -9.57 -5.89 -0.99
N THR A 48 -10.32 -4.80 -1.01
CA THR A 48 -10.70 -4.07 0.20
C THR A 48 -11.99 -3.28 -0.03
N TYR A 49 -12.66 -2.90 1.05
CA TYR A 49 -13.72 -1.88 1.05
C TYR A 49 -13.22 -0.53 1.60
N ASP A 50 -11.98 -0.49 2.08
CA ASP A 50 -11.38 0.70 2.64
C ASP A 50 -10.88 1.63 1.52
N LYS A 51 -11.39 2.87 1.53
CA LYS A 51 -11.08 3.89 0.54
C LYS A 51 -9.69 4.49 0.71
N HIS A 52 -9.02 4.29 1.85
CA HIS A 52 -7.66 4.79 2.08
C HIS A 52 -6.68 4.33 0.97
N PHE A 53 -6.84 3.09 0.51
CA PHE A 53 -5.96 2.50 -0.50
C PHE A 53 -6.05 3.19 -1.87
N ALA A 54 -7.15 3.89 -2.17
CA ALA A 54 -7.29 4.70 -3.39
C ALA A 54 -6.36 5.93 -3.40
N MET A 55 -5.85 6.34 -2.23
CA MET A 55 -4.90 7.44 -2.11
C MET A 55 -3.45 7.02 -2.39
N VAL A 56 -3.16 5.71 -2.48
CA VAL A 56 -1.79 5.21 -2.68
C VAL A 56 -1.45 5.16 -4.17
N PRO A 57 -0.49 5.97 -4.65
CA PRO A 57 -0.14 6.00 -6.07
C PRO A 57 0.38 4.64 -6.57
N GLY A 58 -0.10 4.21 -7.74
CA GLY A 58 0.34 2.97 -8.39
C GLY A 58 -0.22 1.67 -7.80
N LEU A 59 -0.97 1.74 -6.71
CA LEU A 59 -1.58 0.56 -6.10
C LEU A 59 -2.74 0.06 -6.96
N ARG A 60 -2.75 -1.24 -7.31
CA ARG A 60 -3.87 -1.87 -8.01
C ARG A 60 -4.96 -2.27 -7.02
N LEU A 61 -6.19 -1.86 -7.29
CA LEU A 61 -7.37 -2.22 -6.52
C LEU A 61 -8.27 -3.13 -7.32
N TRP A 62 -8.94 -4.07 -6.65
CA TRP A 62 -9.97 -4.88 -7.27
C TRP A 62 -11.19 -4.00 -7.56
N CYS A 63 -11.69 -4.03 -8.80
CA CYS A 63 -12.79 -3.20 -9.27
C CYS A 63 -14.05 -3.33 -8.41
N ASN A 64 -14.23 -2.40 -7.45
CA ASN A 64 -15.52 -1.88 -6.99
C ASN A 64 -15.39 -0.64 -6.05
N ILE A 65 -14.35 0.19 -6.19
CA ILE A 65 -14.21 1.47 -5.46
C ILE A 65 -14.15 2.61 -6.46
#